data_AF-A0A9E5UZK8-F1
#
_entry.id   AF-A0A9E5UZK8-F1
#
_cell.length_a   1.000
_cell.length_b   1.000
_cell.length_c   1.000
_cell.angle_alpha   90.00
_cell.angle_beta   90.00
_cell.angle_gamma   90.00
#
_symmetry.space_group_name_H-M   'P 1'
#
loop_
_entity.id
_entity.type
_entity.pdbx_description
1 polymer ?
#
loop_
_entity_poly.entity_id
_entity_poly.type
_entity_poly.pdbx_seq_one_letter_code
_entity_poly.pdbx_strand_id
1 'polypeptide(L)'
;MSGLSGCRRSNRAADRLAEDSSAVQNLESNLTFNDITLNQADDQGQTLWKIEADQATYSQDQQVARVENPEGELFQDGKAVFQVSAQSGEVQQMGRRLSSTGRL
;
A
#
# COMPACT_ATOMS: atom_id res chain seq x y z
N MET A 1 -54.82 14.01 -30.30
CA MET A 1 -54.50 13.11 -29.18
C MET A 1 -53.00 13.06 -29.06
N SER A 2 -52.47 13.62 -27.98
CA SER A 2 -51.04 13.73 -27.68
C SER A 2 -50.48 12.39 -27.20
N GLY A 3 -49.22 12.09 -27.53
CA GLY A 3 -48.55 10.89 -27.02
C GLY A 3 -47.09 10.74 -27.46
N LEU A 4 -46.24 11.74 -27.23
CA LEU A 4 -44.79 11.56 -27.19
C LEU A 4 -44.40 11.17 -25.75
N SER A 5 -44.16 9.88 -25.52
CA SER A 5 -43.54 9.41 -24.27
C SER A 5 -42.23 8.73 -24.63
N GLY A 6 -41.15 9.50 -24.59
CA GLY A 6 -39.78 9.01 -24.75
C GLY A 6 -39.36 8.21 -23.51
N CYS A 7 -38.84 7.00 -23.73
CA CYS A 7 -38.17 6.23 -22.70
C CYS A 7 -36.82 6.87 -22.35
N ARG A 8 -36.80 7.69 -21.29
CA ARG A 8 -35.55 8.15 -20.66
C ARG A 8 -35.04 7.02 -19.74
N ARG A 9 -34.45 5.96 -20.31
CA ARG A 9 -33.76 4.91 -19.54
C ARG A 9 -32.44 5.49 -19.01
N SER A 10 -32.47 5.86 -17.73
CA SER A 10 -31.33 6.30 -16.94
C SER A 10 -30.14 5.35 -17.10
N ASN A 11 -28.95 5.92 -17.33
CA ASN A 11 -27.62 5.31 -17.37
C ASN A 11 -27.20 4.46 -16.14
N ARG A 12 -28.11 4.17 -15.19
CA ARG A 12 -27.80 3.50 -13.91
C ARG A 12 -27.08 2.16 -14.05
N ALA A 13 -27.33 1.42 -15.14
CA ALA A 13 -26.64 0.15 -15.36
C ALA A 13 -25.17 0.35 -15.77
N ALA A 14 -24.87 1.39 -16.56
CA ALA A 14 -23.52 1.73 -16.94
C ALA A 14 -22.74 2.34 -15.75
N ASP A 15 -23.39 3.16 -14.93
CA ASP A 15 -22.78 3.75 -13.73
C ASP A 15 -22.39 2.65 -12.71
N ARG A 16 -23.27 1.68 -12.45
CA ARG A 16 -22.98 0.55 -11.54
C ARG A 16 -21.84 -0.33 -12.02
N LEU A 17 -21.77 -0.61 -13.33
CA LEU A 17 -20.68 -1.40 -13.92
C LEU A 17 -19.32 -0.68 -13.80
N ALA A 18 -19.31 0.65 -13.88
CA ALA A 18 -18.10 1.46 -13.68
C ALA A 18 -17.68 1.50 -12.21
N GLU A 19 -18.62 1.65 -11.27
CA GLU A 19 -18.34 1.60 -9.82
C GLU A 19 -17.78 0.23 -9.41
N ASP A 20 -18.41 -0.86 -9.81
CA ASP A 20 -17.95 -2.23 -9.50
C ASP A 20 -16.55 -2.49 -10.07
N SER A 21 -16.28 -2.04 -11.29
CA SER A 21 -14.96 -2.20 -11.92
C SER A 21 -13.88 -1.38 -11.20
N SER A 22 -14.20 -0.14 -10.79
CA SER A 22 -13.27 0.69 -10.02
C SER A 22 -12.96 0.15 -8.63
N ALA A 23 -13.95 -0.47 -7.96
CA ALA A 23 -13.76 -1.11 -6.67
C ALA A 23 -12.85 -2.34 -6.77
N VAL A 24 -12.99 -3.14 -7.83
CA VAL A 24 -12.10 -4.29 -8.10
C VAL A 24 -10.68 -3.83 -8.43
N GLN A 25 -10.50 -2.78 -9.24
CA GLN A 25 -9.18 -2.24 -9.58
C GLN A 25 -8.44 -1.68 -8.35
N ASN A 26 -9.16 -1.01 -7.43
CA ASN A 26 -8.61 -0.52 -6.17
C ASN A 26 -8.20 -1.66 -5.22
N LEU A 27 -8.90 -2.80 -5.27
CA LEU A 27 -8.56 -3.99 -4.49
C LEU A 27 -7.31 -4.68 -5.04
N GLU A 28 -7.12 -4.72 -6.36
CA GLU A 28 -5.92 -5.29 -6.98
C GLU A 28 -4.63 -4.50 -6.69
N SER A 29 -4.76 -3.22 -6.32
CA SER A 29 -3.62 -2.28 -6.20
C SER A 29 -3.14 -2.06 -4.76
N ASN A 30 -3.88 -2.55 -3.76
CA ASN A 30 -3.53 -2.36 -2.35
C ASN A 30 -3.38 -3.71 -1.64
N LEU A 31 -2.26 -3.89 -0.92
CA LEU A 31 -1.98 -5.08 -0.12
C LEU A 31 -2.05 -4.74 1.36
N THR A 32 -2.82 -5.50 2.14
CA THR A 32 -2.93 -5.31 3.59
C THR A 32 -2.30 -6.49 4.32
N PHE A 33 -1.46 -6.19 5.29
CA PHE A 33 -0.76 -7.15 6.14
C PHE A 33 -1.07 -6.84 7.60
N ASN A 34 -1.32 -7.87 8.40
CA ASN A 34 -1.52 -7.74 9.85
C ASN A 34 -0.33 -8.35 10.58
N ASP A 35 -0.04 -7.86 11.79
CA ASP A 35 1.02 -8.35 12.68
C ASP A 35 2.36 -8.47 11.94
N ILE A 36 2.81 -7.36 11.36
CA ILE A 36 3.94 -7.35 10.42
C ILE A 36 5.20 -6.76 11.05
N THR A 37 6.34 -7.34 10.68
CA THR A 37 7.66 -6.75 10.90
C THR A 37 8.23 -6.26 9.57
N LEU A 38 8.51 -4.96 9.49
CA LEU A 38 9.24 -4.32 8.40
C LEU A 38 10.71 -4.19 8.80
N ASN A 39 11.63 -4.60 7.92
CA ASN A 39 13.07 -4.51 8.14
C ASN A 39 13.74 -3.95 6.89
N GLN A 40 14.70 -3.05 7.07
CA GLN A 40 15.58 -2.61 6.00
C GLN A 40 17.04 -2.79 6.40
N ALA A 41 17.82 -3.31 5.47
CA ALA A 41 19.26 -3.41 5.56
C ALA A 41 19.94 -2.49 4.54
N ASP A 42 21.20 -2.17 4.81
CA ASP A 42 22.10 -1.51 3.86
C ASP A 42 22.61 -2.49 2.77
N ASP A 43 23.47 -2.01 1.88
CA ASP A 43 24.06 -2.83 0.80
C ASP A 43 25.01 -3.93 1.30
N GLN A 44 25.46 -3.84 2.55
CA GLN A 44 26.29 -4.85 3.20
C GLN A 44 25.44 -5.87 3.98
N GLY A 45 24.11 -5.70 4.01
CA GLY A 45 23.18 -6.54 4.76
C GLY A 45 23.06 -6.18 6.24
N GLN A 46 23.60 -5.04 6.68
CA GLN A 46 23.46 -4.57 8.05
C GLN A 46 22.10 -3.90 8.24
N THR A 47 21.36 -4.30 9.26
CA THR A 47 20.07 -3.69 9.61
C THR A 47 20.24 -2.19 9.87
N LEU A 48 19.43 -1.37 9.18
CA LEU A 48 19.30 0.06 9.41
C LEU A 48 18.13 0.36 10.36
N TRP A 49 17.02 -0.36 10.21
CA TRP A 49 15.87 -0.24 11.09
C TRP A 49 15.00 -1.49 11.04
N LYS A 50 14.30 -1.73 12.15
CA LYS A 50 13.29 -2.78 12.30
C LYS A 50 12.06 -2.16 12.95
N ILE A 51 10.89 -2.32 12.34
CA ILE A 51 9.61 -1.78 12.82
C ILE A 51 8.60 -2.93 12.86
N GLU A 52 7.90 -3.07 13.97
CA GLU A 52 6.74 -3.92 14.17
C GLU A 52 5.49 -3.04 14.13
N ALA A 53 4.40 -3.53 13.55
CA ALA A 53 3.15 -2.79 13.42
C ALA A 53 1.95 -3.76 13.44
N ASP A 54 0.83 -3.28 13.98
CA ASP A 54 -0.42 -4.03 14.03
C ASP A 54 -0.95 -4.31 12.60
N GLN A 55 -0.86 -3.31 11.73
CA GLN A 55 -1.27 -3.41 10.35
C GLN A 55 -0.42 -2.53 9.44
N ALA A 56 -0.19 -2.99 8.22
CA ALA A 56 0.37 -2.20 7.13
C ALA A 56 -0.47 -2.35 5.86
N THR A 57 -0.84 -1.24 5.24
CA THR A 57 -1.47 -1.20 3.93
C THR A 57 -0.53 -0.58 2.92
N TYR A 58 -0.04 -1.38 1.98
CA TYR A 58 0.77 -0.93 0.86
C TYR A 58 -0.11 -0.55 -0.32
N SER A 59 0.10 0.65 -0.85
CA SER A 59 -0.53 1.11 -2.08
C SER A 59 0.48 1.06 -3.22
N GLN A 60 0.20 0.22 -4.23
CA GLN A 60 1.07 0.07 -5.39
C GLN A 60 1.12 1.34 -6.24
N ASP A 61 0.00 2.05 -6.38
CA ASP A 61 -0.10 3.28 -7.17
C ASP A 61 0.72 4.42 -6.56
N GLN A 62 0.74 4.50 -5.23
CA GLN A 62 1.45 5.55 -4.50
C GLN A 62 2.85 5.13 -4.04
N GLN A 63 3.19 3.84 -4.17
CA GLN A 63 4.44 3.23 -3.70
C GLN A 63 4.77 3.55 -2.23
N VAL A 64 3.72 3.60 -1.40
CA VAL A 64 3.80 3.92 0.03
C VAL A 64 3.07 2.84 0.83
N ALA A 65 3.66 2.45 1.96
CA ALA A 65 2.98 1.66 2.98
C ALA A 65 2.58 2.56 4.14
N ARG A 66 1.29 2.59 4.47
CA ARG A 66 0.82 3.18 5.72
C ARG A 66 0.83 2.11 6.80
N VAL A 67 1.38 2.44 7.97
CA VAL A 67 1.51 1.53 9.11
C VAL A 67 0.74 2.08 10.31
N GLU A 68 0.10 1.18 11.05
CA GLU A 68 -0.68 1.49 12.26
C GLU A 68 0.06 1.01 13.51
N ASN A 69 0.08 1.86 14.54
CA ASN A 69 0.80 1.66 15.80
C ASN A 69 2.24 1.12 15.64
N PRO A 70 3.08 1.74 14.78
CA PRO A 70 4.44 1.24 14.59
C PRO A 70 5.29 1.42 15.85
N GLU A 71 6.02 0.38 16.22
CA GLU A 71 7.05 0.36 17.25
C GLU A 71 8.34 -0.23 16.68
N GLY A 72 9.48 0.41 16.90
CA GLY A 72 10.71 -0.06 16.26
C GLY A 72 11.99 0.55 16.75
N GLU A 73 13.08 0.08 16.15
CA GLU A 73 14.44 0.43 16.49
C GLU A 73 15.20 0.88 15.24
N LEU A 74 16.01 1.93 15.39
CA LEU A 74 16.98 2.35 14.37
C LEU A 74 18.37 1.96 14.83
N PHE A 75 19.18 1.50 13.88
CA PHE A 75 20.49 0.94 14.12
C PHE A 75 21.56 1.80 13.47
N GLN A 76 22.69 1.94 14.18
CA GLN A 76 23.92 2.51 13.66
C GLN A 76 25.07 1.56 14.01
N ASP A 77 25.85 1.17 13.00
CA ASP A 77 26.94 0.20 13.14
C ASP A 77 26.49 -1.11 13.84
N GLY A 78 25.29 -1.57 13.50
CA GLY A 78 24.68 -2.79 14.04
C GLY A 78 24.13 -2.69 15.46
N LYS A 79 24.12 -1.50 16.08
CA LYS A 79 23.59 -1.28 17.43
C LYS A 79 22.33 -0.42 17.38
N ALA A 80 21.30 -0.81 18.12
CA ALA A 80 20.11 0.03 18.29
C ALA A 80 20.50 1.33 19.02
N VAL A 81 20.25 2.45 18.36
CA VAL A 81 20.59 3.79 18.86
C VAL A 81 19.34 4.64 19.13
N PHE A 82 18.21 4.31 18.50
CA PHE A 82 16.94 4.97 18.75
C PHE A 82 15.78 3.98 18.77
N GLN A 83 14.76 4.34 19.53
CA GLN A 83 13.45 3.70 19.52
C GLN A 83 12.41 4.67 18.97
N VAL A 84 11.46 4.15 18.20
CA VAL A 84 10.35 4.90 17.61
C VAL A 84 9.06 4.23 18.00
N SER A 85 8.08 5.04 18.39
CA SER A 85 6.69 4.63 18.59
C SER A 85 5.79 5.75 18.08
N ALA A 86 4.74 5.40 17.36
CA ALA A 86 3.75 6.35 16.86
C ALA A 86 2.38 5.68 16.76
N GLN A 87 1.32 6.48 16.62
CA GLN A 87 -0.03 5.96 16.33
C GLN A 87 -0.19 5.55 14.85
N SER A 88 0.54 6.22 13.96
CA SER A 88 0.59 5.89 12.54
C SER A 88 1.91 6.34 11.93
N GLY A 89 2.27 5.74 10.80
CA GLY A 89 3.46 6.10 10.03
C GLY A 89 3.29 5.80 8.55
N GLU A 90 4.22 6.32 7.76
CA GLU A 90 4.30 6.04 6.33
C GLU A 90 5.73 5.61 5.97
N VAL A 91 5.85 4.51 5.25
CA VAL A 91 7.11 3.99 4.71
C VAL A 91 7.07 4.14 3.19
N GLN A 92 7.95 4.98 2.65
CA GLN A 92 8.05 5.23 1.22
C GLN A 92 9.13 4.34 0.61
N GLN A 93 8.84 3.73 -0.54
CA GLN A 93 9.85 2.98 -1.29
C GLN A 93 10.80 3.94 -2.02
N MET A 94 11.89 4.36 -1.36
CA MET A 94 12.99 5.05 -2.04
C MET A 94 13.85 4.01 -2.76
N GLY A 95 13.51 3.78 -4.03
CA GLY A 95 13.94 2.60 -4.79
C GLY A 95 15.45 2.50 -5.06
N ARG A 96 15.98 1.30 -4.87
CA ARG A 96 16.84 0.67 -5.89
C ARG A 96 16.04 -0.45 -6.53
N ARG A 97 15.47 -0.16 -7.70
CA ARG A 97 14.73 -1.15 -8.49
C ARG A 97 15.73 -2.17 -9.05
N LEU A 98 15.88 -3.32 -8.41
CA LEU A 98 16.48 -4.48 -9.05
C LEU A 98 15.46 -5.02 -10.06
N SER A 99 15.58 -4.62 -11.32
CA SER A 99 14.84 -5.26 -12.41
C SER A 99 15.46 -6.62 -12.70
N SER A 100 15.01 -7.70 -12.05
CA SER A 100 15.32 -9.04 -12.53
C SER A 100 14.40 -9.35 -13.70
N THR A 101 14.95 -9.35 -14.92
CA THR A 101 14.27 -9.95 -16.07
C THR A 101 14.60 -11.43 -16.08
N GLY A 102 13.66 -12.27 -15.66
CA GLY A 102 13.77 -13.72 -15.86
C GLY A 102 13.46 -14.05 -17.33
N ARG A 103 14.36 -14.75 -18.01
CA ARG A 103 14.03 -15.47 -19.26
C ARG A 103 13.59 -16.88 -18.90
N LEU A 104 12.45 -17.30 -19.44
CA LEU A 104 12.04 -18.70 -19.55
C LEU A 104 12.86 -19.39 -20.65
#